data_AF-A0A7Y0N184-F1
#
_entry.id   AF-A0A7Y0N184-F1
#
_cell.length_a   1.000
_cell.length_b   1.000
_cell.length_c   1.000
_cell.angle_alpha   90.00
_cell.angle_beta   90.00
_cell.angle_gamma   90.00
#
_symmetry.space_group_name_H-M   'P 1'
#
loop_
_entity.id
_entity.type
_entity.pdbx_description
1 polymer ?
#
loop_
_entity_poly.entity_id
_entity_poly.type
_entity_poly.pdbx_seq_one_letter_code
_entity_poly.pdbx_strand_id
1 'polypeptide(L)'
;FPQTLDMVIEKPFTGYGYGKFESEYMLYTARQHALNENYPAGLPSMDHPHNEMLYWGVEGGLLPVLGIILAMGLVLHRIYQAKRGTRLALLALFIPIVLHSQLEYPFYHSLAHWLIFIILLYWVDQRVSRYRQVGFSKVTKSLLRVFSLVIPAVFTFYMVSALHTNYILTKFETTRPTNPDILNQVSNPVVWKDRFDWDVYSTFLNIGLYKQDPSL
;
A
#
# COMPACT_ATOMS: atom_id res chain seq x y z
N PHE A 1 -5.90 -19.59 -2.14
CA PHE A 1 -6.59 -18.88 -1.05
C PHE A 1 -8.09 -18.78 -1.32
N PRO A 2 -8.83 -19.91 -1.34
CA PRO A 2 -10.28 -19.88 -1.58
C PRO A 2 -11.02 -18.96 -0.61
N GLN A 3 -10.54 -18.84 0.64
CA GLN A 3 -11.15 -17.99 1.65
C GLN A 3 -11.20 -16.51 1.28
N THR A 4 -10.18 -16.01 0.57
CA THR A 4 -10.16 -14.62 0.11
C THR A 4 -11.18 -14.36 -1.01
N LEU A 5 -11.46 -15.37 -1.84
CA LEU A 5 -12.53 -15.27 -2.83
C LEU A 5 -13.89 -15.22 -2.14
N ASP A 6 -14.10 -16.06 -1.12
CA ASP A 6 -15.33 -16.07 -0.32
C ASP A 6 -15.55 -14.72 0.39
N MET A 7 -14.49 -14.08 0.88
CA MET A 7 -14.55 -12.73 1.44
C MET A 7 -15.04 -11.71 0.40
N VAL A 8 -14.49 -11.71 -0.82
CA VAL A 8 -14.96 -10.82 -1.90
C VAL A 8 -16.44 -11.07 -2.21
N ILE A 9 -16.88 -12.34 -2.20
CA ILE A 9 -18.28 -12.72 -2.43
C ILE A 9 -19.19 -12.25 -1.29
N GLU A 10 -18.74 -12.27 -0.03
CA GLU A 10 -19.53 -11.78 1.12
C GLU A 10 -19.75 -10.27 1.06
N LYS A 11 -18.71 -9.49 0.71
CA LYS A 11 -18.77 -8.01 0.69
C LYS A 11 -18.31 -7.43 -0.65
N PRO A 12 -19.05 -7.67 -1.75
CA PRO A 12 -18.62 -7.31 -3.09
C PRO A 12 -18.50 -5.80 -3.32
N PHE A 13 -19.30 -4.97 -2.64
CA PHE A 13 -19.31 -3.52 -2.90
C PHE A 13 -18.43 -2.73 -1.94
N THR A 14 -18.46 -3.07 -0.64
CA THR A 14 -17.76 -2.29 0.40
C THR A 14 -16.38 -2.85 0.72
N GLY A 15 -16.14 -4.13 0.41
CA GLY A 15 -14.99 -4.84 0.96
C GLY A 15 -15.00 -4.87 2.49
N TYR A 16 -13.82 -5.12 3.06
CA TYR A 16 -13.55 -5.16 4.50
C TYR A 16 -12.82 -3.91 5.02
N GLY A 17 -12.47 -2.98 4.13
CA GLY A 17 -11.78 -1.73 4.45
C GLY A 17 -10.27 -1.81 4.19
N TYR A 18 -9.69 -0.68 3.77
CA TYR A 18 -8.27 -0.57 3.46
C TYR A 18 -7.38 -0.68 4.69
N GLY A 19 -6.27 -1.42 4.55
CA GLY A 19 -5.31 -1.65 5.62
C GLY A 19 -5.80 -2.58 6.73
N LYS A 20 -6.87 -3.36 6.46
CA LYS A 20 -7.47 -4.27 7.44
C LYS A 20 -7.41 -5.73 7.05
N PHE A 21 -6.85 -6.05 5.89
CA PHE A 21 -6.85 -7.41 5.34
C PHE A 21 -6.44 -8.47 6.37
N GLU A 22 -5.28 -8.34 7.02
CA GLU A 22 -4.78 -9.36 7.96
C GLU A 22 -5.77 -9.64 9.10
N SER A 23 -6.25 -8.59 9.76
CA SER A 23 -7.20 -8.70 10.87
C SER A 23 -8.54 -9.30 10.43
N GLU A 24 -9.06 -8.86 9.29
CA GLU A 24 -10.37 -9.28 8.79
C GLU A 24 -10.30 -10.69 8.19
N TYR A 25 -9.18 -11.09 7.61
CA TYR A 25 -8.94 -12.45 7.14
C TYR A 25 -8.93 -13.44 8.30
N MET A 26 -8.24 -13.12 9.40
CA MET A 26 -8.22 -13.95 10.60
C MET A 26 -9.60 -14.06 11.24
N LEU A 27 -10.32 -12.94 11.38
CA LEU A 27 -11.67 -12.93 11.94
C LEU A 27 -12.68 -13.68 11.05
N TYR A 28 -12.58 -13.49 9.73
CA TYR A 28 -13.43 -14.17 8.76
C TYR A 28 -13.25 -15.68 8.82
N THR A 29 -12.01 -16.15 8.73
CA THR A 29 -11.70 -17.59 8.73
C THR A 29 -12.08 -18.25 10.06
N ALA A 30 -11.85 -17.59 11.20
CA ALA A 30 -12.31 -18.05 12.50
C ALA A 30 -13.85 -18.17 12.57
N ARG A 31 -14.58 -17.19 12.03
CA ARG A 31 -16.04 -17.23 11.97
C ARG A 31 -16.55 -18.37 11.09
N GLN A 32 -15.96 -18.56 9.91
CA GLN A 32 -16.37 -19.63 8.99
C GLN A 32 -16.09 -21.02 9.58
N HIS A 33 -14.94 -21.18 10.24
CA HIS A 33 -14.59 -22.44 10.92
C HIS A 33 -15.52 -22.76 12.09
N ALA A 34 -15.99 -21.73 12.83
CA ALA A 34 -16.98 -21.89 13.89
C ALA A 34 -18.37 -22.33 13.37
N LEU A 35 -18.71 -22.01 12.12
CA LEU A 35 -19.97 -22.40 11.47
C LEU A 35 -19.87 -23.76 10.77
N ASN A 36 -18.68 -24.11 10.28
CA ASN A 36 -18.40 -25.35 9.57
C ASN A 36 -16.98 -25.82 9.92
N GLU A 37 -16.87 -26.86 10.74
CA GLU A 37 -15.59 -27.44 11.17
C GLU A 37 -14.73 -27.93 9.98
N ASN A 38 -15.34 -28.24 8.83
CA ASN A 38 -14.63 -28.64 7.62
C ASN A 38 -14.10 -27.44 6.81
N TYR A 39 -14.43 -26.21 7.19
CA TYR A 39 -13.90 -25.02 6.53
C TYR A 39 -12.40 -24.88 6.85
N PRO A 40 -11.53 -24.67 5.86
CA PRO A 40 -10.09 -24.58 6.11
C PRO A 40 -9.74 -23.44 7.07
N ALA A 41 -8.91 -23.75 8.07
CA ALA A 41 -8.40 -22.75 9.00
C ALA A 41 -7.63 -21.64 8.26
N GLY A 42 -7.65 -20.43 8.81
CA GLY A 42 -6.86 -19.31 8.32
C GLY A 42 -5.36 -19.60 8.42
N LEU A 43 -4.61 -19.14 7.43
CA LEU A 43 -3.15 -19.20 7.51
C LEU A 43 -2.65 -18.18 8.52
N PRO A 44 -1.76 -18.57 9.46
CA PRO A 44 -1.20 -17.64 10.43
C PRO A 44 -0.34 -16.58 9.74
N SER A 45 -0.45 -15.34 10.21
CA SER A 45 0.33 -14.18 9.69
C SER A 45 0.14 -13.94 8.19
N MET A 46 -1.06 -14.20 7.68
CA MET A 46 -1.42 -13.91 6.29
C MET A 46 -1.73 -12.42 6.13
N ASP A 47 -0.74 -11.66 5.68
CA ASP A 47 -0.78 -10.21 5.53
C ASP A 47 -1.38 -9.74 4.19
N HIS A 48 -1.34 -10.59 3.16
CA HIS A 48 -1.94 -10.32 1.84
C HIS A 48 -2.23 -11.63 1.09
N PRO A 49 -3.26 -11.70 0.21
CA PRO A 49 -3.34 -12.77 -0.76
C PRO A 49 -2.22 -12.59 -1.79
N HIS A 50 -1.59 -13.67 -2.23
CA HIS A 50 -0.58 -13.62 -3.31
C HIS A 50 -1.17 -13.33 -4.70
N ASN A 51 -2.16 -12.45 -4.75
CA ASN A 51 -2.82 -11.97 -5.95
C ASN A 51 -3.32 -10.54 -5.69
N GLU A 52 -2.74 -9.57 -6.39
CA GLU A 52 -3.08 -8.15 -6.25
C GLU A 52 -4.58 -7.88 -6.45
N MET A 53 -5.21 -8.52 -7.43
CA MET A 53 -6.64 -8.31 -7.74
C MET A 53 -7.55 -8.78 -6.59
N LEU A 54 -7.24 -9.93 -5.97
CA LEU A 54 -7.95 -10.40 -4.79
C LEU A 54 -7.71 -9.47 -3.60
N TYR A 55 -6.50 -8.94 -3.43
CA TYR A 55 -6.19 -8.02 -2.34
C TYR A 55 -7.07 -6.75 -2.42
N TRP A 56 -7.07 -6.08 -3.57
CA TRP A 56 -7.94 -4.92 -3.82
C TRP A 56 -9.43 -5.26 -3.71
N GLY A 57 -9.81 -6.46 -4.15
CA GLY A 57 -11.17 -6.97 -4.04
C GLY A 57 -11.64 -7.15 -2.59
N VAL A 58 -10.78 -7.71 -1.72
CA VAL A 58 -11.12 -7.94 -0.32
C VAL A 58 -11.21 -6.62 0.42
N GLU A 59 -10.25 -5.70 0.24
CA GLU A 59 -10.24 -4.45 0.98
C GLU A 59 -11.28 -3.44 0.49
N GLY A 60 -11.37 -3.22 -0.83
CA GLY A 60 -12.21 -2.17 -1.42
C GLY A 60 -13.38 -2.67 -2.27
N GLY A 61 -13.60 -3.98 -2.37
CA GLY A 61 -14.67 -4.56 -3.18
C GLY A 61 -14.43 -4.47 -4.68
N LEU A 62 -15.51 -4.45 -5.47
CA LEU A 62 -15.48 -4.41 -6.93
C LEU A 62 -14.99 -3.08 -7.48
N LEU A 63 -15.14 -1.97 -6.74
CA LEU A 63 -14.78 -0.64 -7.24
C LEU A 63 -13.30 -0.52 -7.67
N PRO A 64 -12.30 -0.84 -6.82
CA PRO A 64 -10.89 -0.80 -7.23
C PRO A 64 -10.59 -1.81 -8.33
N VAL A 65 -11.20 -3.01 -8.27
CA VAL A 65 -11.06 -4.06 -9.30
C VAL A 65 -11.50 -3.55 -10.67
N LEU A 66 -12.66 -2.90 -10.75
CA LEU A 66 -13.17 -2.28 -11.99
C LEU A 66 -12.24 -1.17 -12.48
N GLY A 67 -11.68 -0.37 -11.57
CA GLY A 67 -10.68 0.65 -11.90
C GLY A 67 -9.42 0.05 -12.54
N ILE A 68 -8.91 -1.05 -12.00
CA ILE A 68 -7.75 -1.78 -12.53
C ILE A 68 -8.07 -2.36 -13.91
N ILE A 69 -9.24 -3.01 -14.07
CA ILE A 69 -9.67 -3.57 -15.36
C ILE A 69 -9.82 -2.46 -16.42
N LEU A 70 -10.40 -1.32 -16.05
CA LEU A 70 -10.55 -0.18 -16.94
C LEU A 70 -9.17 0.36 -17.36
N ALA A 71 -8.25 0.56 -16.41
CA ALA A 71 -6.89 1.00 -16.69
C ALA A 71 -6.16 0.02 -17.61
N MET A 72 -6.25 -1.29 -17.34
CA MET A 72 -5.71 -2.34 -18.20
C MET A 72 -6.30 -2.27 -19.61
N GLY A 73 -7.62 -2.13 -19.74
CA GLY A 73 -8.30 -1.98 -21.02
C GLY A 73 -7.81 -0.77 -21.82
N LEU A 74 -7.60 0.37 -21.16
CA LEU A 74 -7.04 1.57 -21.79
C LEU A 74 -5.61 1.35 -22.28
N VAL A 75 -4.75 0.70 -21.48
CA VAL A 75 -3.37 0.38 -21.87
C VAL A 75 -3.35 -0.56 -23.08
N LEU A 76 -4.14 -1.64 -23.05
CA LEU A 76 -4.27 -2.57 -24.16
C LEU A 76 -4.79 -1.89 -25.42
N HIS A 77 -5.78 -0.99 -25.27
CA HIS A 77 -6.29 -0.20 -26.38
C HIS A 77 -5.20 0.69 -27.01
N ARG A 78 -4.35 1.33 -26.18
CA ARG A 78 -3.21 2.11 -26.68
C ARG A 78 -2.18 1.24 -27.38
N ILE A 79 -1.81 0.09 -26.82
CA ILE A 79 -0.90 -0.87 -27.48
C ILE A 79 -1.47 -1.31 -28.84
N TYR A 80 -2.77 -1.56 -28.93
CA TYR A 80 -3.42 -1.93 -30.19
C TYR A 80 -3.34 -0.83 -31.26
N GLN A 81 -3.34 0.44 -30.88
CA GLN A 81 -3.15 1.56 -31.83
C GLN A 81 -1.71 1.71 -32.33
N ALA A 82 -0.72 1.06 -31.70
CA ALA A 82 0.67 1.07 -32.15
C ALA A 82 0.86 0.39 -33.53
N LYS A 83 2.02 0.61 -34.17
CA LYS A 83 2.39 -0.04 -35.44
C LYS A 83 2.30 -1.56 -35.30
N ARG A 84 1.72 -2.26 -36.30
CA ARG A 84 1.44 -3.71 -36.23
C ARG A 84 2.65 -4.55 -35.80
N GLY A 85 3.85 -4.24 -36.31
CA GLY A 85 5.08 -4.98 -35.98
C GLY A 85 5.60 -4.79 -34.55
N THR A 86 5.14 -3.78 -33.80
CA THR A 86 5.65 -3.48 -32.45
C THR A 86 4.66 -3.85 -31.34
N ARG A 87 3.42 -4.23 -31.66
CA ARG A 87 2.35 -4.46 -30.65
C ARG A 87 2.68 -5.58 -29.68
N LEU A 88 3.11 -6.73 -30.22
CA LEU A 88 3.47 -7.89 -29.41
C LEU A 88 4.71 -7.61 -28.55
N ALA A 89 5.70 -6.89 -29.09
CA ALA A 89 6.88 -6.49 -28.32
C ALA A 89 6.49 -5.56 -27.15
N LEU A 90 5.61 -4.57 -27.38
CA LEU A 90 5.12 -3.70 -26.33
C LEU A 90 4.34 -4.47 -25.25
N LEU A 91 3.46 -5.40 -25.66
CA LEU A 91 2.70 -6.23 -24.74
C LEU A 91 3.63 -7.13 -23.91
N ALA A 92 4.63 -7.74 -24.53
CA ALA A 92 5.57 -8.66 -23.88
C ALA A 92 6.35 -8.02 -22.73
N LEU A 93 6.61 -6.70 -22.78
CA LEU A 93 7.30 -5.99 -21.71
C LEU A 93 6.50 -5.91 -20.41
N PHE A 94 5.17 -5.94 -20.48
CA PHE A 94 4.32 -5.90 -19.29
C PHE A 94 4.17 -7.27 -18.63
N ILE A 95 4.33 -8.36 -19.40
CA ILE A 95 4.05 -9.73 -18.93
C ILE A 95 4.82 -10.08 -17.65
N PRO A 96 6.15 -9.88 -17.54
CA PRO A 96 6.88 -10.27 -16.33
C PRO A 96 6.38 -9.56 -15.08
N ILE A 97 6.11 -8.25 -15.20
CA ILE A 97 5.68 -7.40 -14.09
C ILE A 97 4.26 -7.76 -13.67
N VAL A 98 3.35 -7.90 -14.64
CA VAL A 98 1.95 -8.25 -14.37
C VAL A 98 1.89 -9.65 -13.77
N LEU A 99 2.55 -10.65 -14.34
CA LEU A 99 2.54 -12.00 -13.79
C LEU A 99 3.11 -12.07 -12.39
N HIS A 100 4.22 -11.39 -12.12
CA HIS A 100 4.79 -11.33 -10.77
C HIS A 100 3.78 -10.75 -9.76
N SER A 101 3.09 -9.65 -10.11
CA SER A 101 2.04 -9.07 -9.24
C SER A 101 0.83 -9.98 -9.00
N GLN A 102 0.59 -10.98 -9.84
CA GLN A 102 -0.55 -11.90 -9.71
C GLN A 102 -0.22 -13.19 -8.95
N LEU A 103 1.06 -13.47 -8.71
CA LEU A 103 1.54 -14.75 -8.18
C LEU A 103 2.29 -14.64 -6.86
N GLU A 104 2.75 -13.44 -6.50
CA GLU A 104 3.61 -13.21 -5.34
C GLU A 104 3.11 -12.01 -4.51
N TYR A 105 4.06 -11.25 -3.96
CA TYR A 105 3.81 -10.09 -3.10
C TYR A 105 3.11 -8.96 -3.85
N PRO A 106 2.39 -8.09 -3.13
CA PRO A 106 1.68 -6.97 -3.72
C PRO A 106 2.64 -6.04 -4.44
N PHE A 107 2.16 -5.43 -5.52
CA PHE A 107 2.96 -4.60 -6.42
C PHE A 107 3.66 -3.44 -5.69
N TYR A 108 3.08 -2.94 -4.60
CA TYR A 108 3.62 -1.82 -3.84
C TYR A 108 4.91 -2.16 -3.05
N HIS A 109 5.24 -3.44 -2.84
CA HIS A 109 6.48 -3.82 -2.13
C HIS A 109 7.75 -3.56 -2.95
N SER A 110 7.64 -3.44 -4.28
CA SER A 110 8.80 -3.25 -5.14
C SER A 110 8.76 -1.94 -5.91
N LEU A 111 9.42 -0.92 -5.34
CA LEU A 111 9.59 0.39 -5.99
C LEU A 111 10.20 0.28 -7.40
N ALA A 112 11.13 -0.65 -7.60
CA ALA A 112 11.75 -0.86 -8.90
C ALA A 112 10.71 -1.29 -9.96
N HIS A 113 9.88 -2.28 -9.66
CA HIS A 113 8.81 -2.72 -10.56
C HIS A 113 7.79 -1.60 -10.81
N TRP A 114 7.46 -0.82 -9.78
CA TRP A 114 6.57 0.32 -9.89
C TRP A 114 7.10 1.39 -10.86
N LEU A 115 8.38 1.78 -10.73
CA LEU A 115 9.03 2.75 -11.62
C LEU A 115 9.13 2.23 -13.06
N ILE A 116 9.54 0.98 -13.25
CA ILE A 116 9.63 0.36 -14.57
C ILE A 116 8.25 0.35 -15.25
N PHE A 117 7.21 -0.03 -14.52
CA PHE A 117 5.84 -0.03 -15.04
C PHE A 117 5.40 1.36 -15.51
N ILE A 118 5.67 2.42 -14.73
CA ILE A 118 5.38 3.81 -15.14
C ILE A 118 6.17 4.20 -16.39
N ILE A 119 7.44 3.83 -16.47
CA ILE A 119 8.27 4.08 -17.66
C ILE A 119 7.70 3.36 -18.89
N LEU A 120 7.24 2.12 -18.74
CA LEU A 120 6.60 1.38 -19.82
C LEU A 120 5.29 2.04 -20.28
N LEU A 121 4.45 2.51 -19.35
CA LEU A 121 3.23 3.26 -19.68
C LEU A 121 3.57 4.54 -20.45
N TYR A 122 4.54 5.31 -19.97
CA TYR A 122 5.05 6.49 -20.67
C TYR A 122 5.56 6.15 -22.07
N TRP A 123 6.29 5.05 -22.22
CA TRP A 123 6.83 4.64 -23.51
C TRP A 123 5.74 4.22 -24.51
N VAL A 124 4.70 3.50 -24.05
CA VAL A 124 3.51 3.20 -24.86
C VAL A 124 2.82 4.49 -25.29
N ASP A 125 2.63 5.44 -24.38
CA ASP A 125 2.00 6.73 -24.69
C ASP A 125 2.76 7.49 -25.79
N GLN A 126 4.08 7.63 -25.64
CA GLN A 126 4.94 8.31 -26.63
C GLN A 126 4.87 7.71 -28.05
N ARG A 127 4.62 6.40 -28.16
CA ARG A 127 4.58 5.70 -29.46
C ARG A 127 3.25 5.84 -30.19
N VAL A 128 2.18 6.17 -29.47
CA VAL A 128 0.79 6.05 -29.95
C VAL A 128 0.06 7.37 -29.91
N SER A 129 0.29 8.17 -28.88
CA SER A 129 -0.50 9.36 -28.61
C SER A 129 -0.17 10.49 -29.57
N ARG A 130 -1.22 11.11 -30.08
CA ARG A 130 -1.17 12.43 -30.72
C ARG A 130 -1.53 13.45 -29.68
N TYR A 131 -0.57 14.30 -29.32
CA TYR A 131 -0.80 15.33 -28.32
C TYR A 131 -1.62 16.47 -28.91
N ARG A 132 -2.74 16.78 -28.27
CA ARG A 132 -3.47 18.04 -28.51
C ARG A 132 -3.15 18.98 -27.37
N GLN A 133 -2.56 20.13 -27.71
CA GLN A 133 -2.33 21.18 -26.73
C GLN A 133 -3.63 21.95 -26.51
N VAL A 134 -4.04 22.04 -25.25
CA VAL A 134 -5.17 22.88 -24.82
C VAL A 134 -4.60 23.93 -23.88
N GLY A 135 -4.95 25.19 -24.11
CA GLY A 135 -4.51 26.29 -23.27
C GLY A 135 -5.19 26.24 -21.90
N PHE A 136 -4.40 26.28 -20.83
CA PHE A 136 -4.93 26.47 -19.48
C PHE A 136 -5.30 27.94 -19.22
N SER A 137 -6.37 28.15 -18.43
CA SER A 137 -6.74 29.47 -17.93
C SER A 137 -5.64 30.06 -17.04
N LYS A 138 -5.61 31.40 -16.86
CA LYS A 138 -4.65 32.07 -15.96
C LYS A 138 -4.73 31.53 -14.53
N VAL A 139 -5.96 31.27 -14.04
CA VAL A 139 -6.20 30.73 -12.69
C VAL A 139 -5.61 29.33 -12.57
N THR A 140 -5.87 28.44 -13.53
CA THR A 140 -5.32 27.08 -13.55
C THR A 140 -3.78 27.09 -13.57
N LYS A 141 -3.16 27.95 -14.37
CA LYS A 141 -1.69 28.10 -14.41
C LYS A 141 -1.13 28.55 -13.05
N SER A 142 -1.78 29.49 -12.39
CA SER A 142 -1.38 29.98 -11.08
C SER A 142 -1.49 28.89 -10.03
N LEU A 143 -2.62 28.16 -10.00
CA LEU A 143 -2.83 27.04 -9.08
C LEU A 143 -1.79 25.93 -9.30
N LEU A 144 -1.57 25.50 -10.54
CA LEU A 144 -0.57 24.47 -10.85
C LEU A 144 0.83 24.88 -10.39
N ARG A 145 1.22 26.16 -10.56
CA ARG A 145 2.51 26.66 -10.08
C ARG A 145 2.62 26.59 -8.56
N VAL A 146 1.58 27.04 -7.84
CA VAL A 146 1.56 26.95 -6.37
C VAL A 146 1.63 25.50 -5.91
N PHE A 147 0.76 24.63 -6.43
CA PHE A 147 0.74 23.22 -6.05
C PHE A 147 2.03 22.47 -6.41
N SER A 148 2.67 22.80 -7.53
CA SER A 148 3.96 22.21 -7.92
C SER A 148 5.09 22.49 -6.94
N LEU A 149 4.96 23.53 -6.09
CA LEU A 149 5.93 23.86 -5.05
C LEU A 149 5.46 23.40 -3.66
N VAL A 150 4.19 23.65 -3.34
CA VAL A 150 3.61 23.33 -2.02
C VAL A 150 3.55 21.82 -1.80
N ILE A 151 3.10 21.04 -2.79
CA ILE A 151 2.95 19.58 -2.61
C ILE A 151 4.30 18.92 -2.32
N PRO A 152 5.37 19.14 -3.13
CA PRO A 152 6.67 18.57 -2.81
C PRO A 152 7.22 19.08 -1.48
N ALA A 153 7.07 20.37 -1.15
CA ALA A 153 7.59 20.93 0.10
C ALA A 153 6.94 20.28 1.34
N VAL A 154 5.60 20.18 1.35
CA VAL A 154 4.86 19.54 2.45
C VAL A 154 5.19 18.06 2.53
N PHE A 155 5.26 17.37 1.38
CA PHE A 155 5.61 15.96 1.34
C PHE A 155 7.03 15.70 1.85
N THR A 156 8.02 16.49 1.42
CA THR A 156 9.40 16.41 1.89
C THR A 156 9.48 16.69 3.39
N PHE A 157 8.81 17.71 3.89
CA PHE A 157 8.77 17.99 5.34
C PHE A 157 8.21 16.79 6.12
N TYR A 158 7.08 16.23 5.68
CA TYR A 158 6.48 15.05 6.29
C TYR A 158 7.42 13.83 6.24
N MET A 159 8.05 13.55 5.10
CA MET A 159 9.01 12.44 4.94
C MET A 159 10.27 12.61 5.80
N VAL A 160 10.80 13.82 5.92
CA VAL A 160 11.94 14.11 6.81
C VAL A 160 11.55 13.89 8.27
N SER A 161 10.34 14.32 8.68
CA SER A 161 9.84 14.07 10.03
C SER A 161 9.64 12.57 10.32
N ALA A 162 9.16 11.81 9.32
CA ALA A 162 9.00 10.36 9.38
C ALA A 162 10.34 9.65 9.52
N LEU A 163 11.35 10.07 8.75
CA LEU A 163 12.70 9.51 8.79
C LEU A 163 13.38 9.81 10.14
N HIS A 164 13.24 11.04 10.63
CA HIS A 164 13.75 11.42 11.96
C HIS A 164 13.09 10.57 13.07
N THR A 165 11.77 10.42 13.04
CA THR A 165 11.05 9.59 14.01
C THR A 165 11.52 8.13 13.95
N ASN A 166 11.66 7.56 12.75
CA ASN A 166 12.17 6.19 12.58
C ASN A 166 13.59 6.05 13.16
N TYR A 167 14.47 7.03 12.94
CA TYR A 167 15.81 7.06 13.52
C TYR A 167 15.79 7.07 15.05
N ILE A 168 14.95 7.91 15.67
CA ILE A 168 14.82 8.01 17.13
C ILE A 168 14.28 6.71 17.73
N LEU A 169 13.23 6.12 17.15
CA LEU A 169 12.68 4.82 17.59
C LEU A 169 13.73 3.70 17.49
N THR A 170 14.43 3.62 16.36
CA THR A 170 15.49 2.64 16.17
C THR A 170 16.62 2.82 17.18
N LYS A 171 16.98 4.07 17.49
CA LYS A 171 17.97 4.38 18.53
C LYS A 171 17.47 3.95 19.92
N PHE A 172 16.21 4.16 20.24
CA PHE A 172 15.61 3.71 21.49
C PHE A 172 15.66 2.17 21.64
N GLU A 173 15.27 1.43 20.60
CA GLU A 173 15.23 -0.03 20.60
C GLU A 173 16.62 -0.69 20.68
N THR A 174 17.63 -0.04 20.09
CA THR A 174 19.00 -0.55 20.01
C THR A 174 19.91 -0.13 21.16
N THR A 175 19.59 0.97 21.85
CA THR A 175 20.40 1.46 22.98
C THR A 175 20.20 0.58 24.21
N ARG A 176 21.31 0.10 24.79
CA ARG A 176 21.35 -0.63 26.07
C ARG A 176 22.27 0.08 27.05
N PRO A 177 21.84 0.40 28.29
CA PRO A 177 20.49 0.23 28.83
C PRO A 177 19.47 1.14 28.13
N THR A 178 18.21 0.71 28.09
CA THR A 178 17.13 1.47 27.46
C THR A 178 16.92 2.80 28.20
N ASN A 179 16.90 3.90 27.45
CA ASN A 179 16.66 5.25 28.00
C ASN A 179 15.32 5.80 27.50
N PRO A 180 14.30 5.90 28.37
CA PRO A 180 12.97 6.43 28.02
C PRO A 180 12.99 7.87 27.49
N ASP A 181 13.97 8.70 27.88
CA ASP A 181 14.06 10.10 27.46
C ASP A 181 14.27 10.26 25.94
N ILE A 182 14.71 9.19 25.27
CA ILE A 182 14.86 9.18 23.80
C ILE A 182 13.49 9.34 23.12
N LEU A 183 12.42 8.77 23.68
CA LEU A 183 11.07 8.84 23.10
C LEU A 183 10.51 10.28 23.08
N ASN A 184 10.97 11.15 23.98
CA ASN A 184 10.60 12.57 24.00
C ASN A 184 11.16 13.37 22.81
N GLN A 185 12.10 12.81 22.05
CA GLN A 185 12.72 13.45 20.88
C GLN A 185 11.97 13.17 19.58
N VAL A 186 10.89 12.37 19.62
CA VAL A 186 10.08 12.05 18.44
C VAL A 186 9.39 13.32 17.92
N SER A 187 9.62 13.63 16.64
CA SER A 187 9.07 14.84 16.00
C SER A 187 7.67 14.64 15.45
N ASN A 188 7.34 13.43 14.97
CA ASN A 188 6.04 13.11 14.39
C ASN A 188 5.60 11.69 14.79
N PRO A 189 4.91 11.53 15.93
CA PRO A 189 4.51 10.22 16.43
C PRO A 189 3.42 9.56 15.58
N VAL A 190 2.69 10.35 14.77
CA VAL A 190 1.55 9.84 13.97
C VAL A 190 2.02 8.87 12.89
N VAL A 191 3.22 9.05 12.33
CA VAL A 191 3.74 8.21 11.24
C VAL A 191 3.91 6.76 11.66
N TRP A 192 4.39 6.54 12.88
CA TRP A 192 4.76 5.24 13.42
C TRP A 192 4.01 4.98 14.73
N LYS A 193 2.74 5.38 14.77
CA LYS A 193 1.95 5.43 16.01
C LYS A 193 1.99 4.09 16.76
N ASP A 194 1.67 2.98 16.09
CA ASP A 194 1.59 1.68 16.77
C ASP A 194 2.94 1.24 17.35
N ARG A 195 4.04 1.52 16.64
CA ARG A 195 5.40 1.24 17.11
C ARG A 195 5.79 2.15 18.28
N PHE A 196 5.49 3.44 18.19
CA PHE A 196 5.73 4.40 19.26
C PHE A 196 4.92 4.06 20.51
N ASP A 197 3.63 3.77 20.36
CA ASP A 197 2.73 3.36 21.45
C ASP A 197 3.23 2.06 22.10
N TRP A 198 3.66 1.07 21.31
CA TRP A 198 4.28 -0.15 21.81
C TRP A 198 5.53 0.12 22.66
N ASP A 199 6.44 0.97 22.16
CA ASP A 199 7.66 1.33 22.89
C ASP A 199 7.36 2.08 24.19
N VAL A 200 6.38 2.98 24.18
CA VAL A 200 5.93 3.72 25.36
C VAL A 200 5.30 2.77 26.39
N TYR A 201 4.32 1.96 26.00
CA TYR A 201 3.60 1.09 26.93
C TYR A 201 4.47 -0.05 27.47
N SER A 202 5.34 -0.63 26.65
CA SER A 202 6.31 -1.63 27.12
C SER A 202 7.31 -1.03 28.11
N THR A 203 7.71 0.23 27.92
CA THR A 203 8.56 0.96 28.88
C THR A 203 7.84 1.20 30.19
N PHE A 204 6.60 1.70 30.16
CA PHE A 204 5.80 1.90 31.37
C PHE A 204 5.60 0.60 32.14
N LEU A 205 5.24 -0.48 31.44
CA LEU A 205 5.09 -1.81 32.04
C LEU A 205 6.38 -2.26 32.74
N ASN A 206 7.53 -2.14 32.07
CA ASN A 206 8.82 -2.53 32.66
C ASN A 206 9.20 -1.68 33.89
N ILE A 207 8.92 -0.37 33.86
CA ILE A 207 9.14 0.52 34.99
C ILE A 207 8.21 0.17 36.15
N GLY A 208 6.92 -0.06 35.89
CA GLY A 208 5.91 -0.45 36.88
C GLY A 208 6.27 -1.78 37.55
N LEU A 209 6.69 -2.78 36.77
CA LEU A 209 7.18 -4.07 37.27
C LEU A 209 8.43 -3.91 38.15
N TYR A 210 9.38 -3.05 37.77
CA TYR A 210 10.59 -2.80 38.56
C TYR A 210 10.30 -2.05 39.87
N LYS A 211 9.40 -1.06 39.83
CA LYS A 211 9.04 -0.24 40.98
C LYS A 211 7.95 -0.85 41.88
N GLN A 212 7.32 -1.95 41.45
CA GLN A 212 6.14 -2.54 42.09
C GLN A 212 5.00 -1.54 42.29
N ASP A 213 4.85 -0.60 41.36
CA ASP A 213 3.82 0.43 41.40
C ASP A 213 2.69 0.07 40.44
N PRO A 214 1.49 -0.29 40.95
CA PRO A 214 0.35 -0.67 40.10
C PRO A 214 -0.33 0.52 39.41
N SER A 215 0.11 1.76 39.68
CA SER A 215 -0.44 2.97 39.07
C SER A 215 0.28 3.43 37.79
N LEU A 216 1.38 2.76 37.43
CA LEU A 216 2.17 2.94 36.20
C LEU A 216 1.96 1.75 35.25
#